data_AF-A0A3Q3W0K7-F1
#
_entry.id   AF-A0A3Q3W0K7-F1
#
_cell.length_a   1.000
_cell.length_b   1.000
_cell.length_c   1.000
_cell.angle_alpha   90.00
_cell.angle_beta   90.00
_cell.angle_gamma   90.00
#
_symmetry.space_group_name_H-M   'P 1'
#
loop_
_entity.id
_entity.type
_entity.pdbx_description
1 polymer ?
#
loop_
_entity_poly.entity_id
_entity_poly.type
_entity_poly.pdbx_seq_one_letter_code
_entity_poly.pdbx_strand_id
1 'polypeptide(L)'
;MDLKSELLKSIWYAFTSLDVEKCGKVSKSQLKVLSHNLYTVLNIPHDPVALEEHFQDDDDGPVSNQGYMPYLNKYILDKVEPLKAPPL
;
A
#
# COMPACT_ATOMS: atom_id res chain seq x y z
N MET A 1 -0.95 -3.11 21.31
CA MET A 1 -0.52 -2.49 20.04
C MET A 1 -1.65 -2.65 19.06
N ASP A 2 -2.02 -1.57 18.38
CA ASP A 2 -3.08 -1.58 17.37
C ASP A 2 -2.57 -2.22 16.06
N LEU A 3 -3.32 -3.16 15.49
CA LEU A 3 -2.92 -3.91 14.28
C LEU A 3 -2.63 -2.98 13.11
N LYS A 4 -3.44 -1.91 12.95
CA LYS A 4 -3.23 -0.93 11.87
C LYS A 4 -1.90 -0.20 12.05
N SER A 5 -1.53 0.14 13.28
CA SER A 5 -0.26 0.79 13.61
C SER A 5 0.97 -0.08 13.28
N GLU A 6 0.92 -1.37 13.61
CA GLU A 6 2.01 -2.32 13.26
C GLU A 6 2.09 -2.55 11.75
N LEU A 7 0.96 -2.68 11.08
CA LEU A 7 0.91 -2.81 9.63
C LEU A 7 1.47 -1.56 8.92
N LEU A 8 1.07 -0.37 9.37
CA LEU A 8 1.58 0.90 8.86
C LEU A 8 3.10 0.98 8.99
N LYS A 9 3.65 0.54 10.14
CA LYS A 9 5.10 0.49 10.36
C LYS A 9 5.80 -0.46 9.38
N SER A 10 5.26 -1.65 9.16
CA SER A 10 5.80 -2.62 8.18
C SER A 10 5.75 -2.09 6.75
N ILE A 11 4.64 -1.43 6.36
CA ILE A 11 4.48 -0.82 5.03
C ILE A 11 5.44 0.34 4.85
N TRP A 12 5.67 1.14 5.89
CA TRP A 12 6.67 2.19 5.88
C TRP A 12 8.08 1.64 5.61
N TYR A 13 8.48 0.54 6.26
CA TYR A 13 9.77 -0.10 5.95
C TYR A 13 9.86 -0.57 4.50
N ALA A 14 8.79 -1.17 3.96
CA ALA A 14 8.75 -1.57 2.56
C ALA A 14 8.91 -0.35 1.63
N PHE A 15 8.21 0.75 1.90
CA PHE A 15 8.35 2.01 1.13
C PHE A 15 9.79 2.52 1.18
N THR A 16 10.38 2.64 2.38
CA THR A 16 11.76 3.15 2.52
C THR A 16 12.81 2.26 1.84
N SER A 17 12.51 0.97 1.66
CA SER A 17 13.36 0.04 0.91
C SER A 17 13.24 0.23 -0.60
N LEU A 18 12.11 0.77 -1.08
CA LEU A 18 11.88 1.11 -2.48
C LEU A 18 12.44 2.51 -2.84
N ASP A 19 12.48 3.43 -1.88
CA ASP A 19 13.09 4.77 -2.01
C ASP A 19 14.63 4.68 -1.93
N VAL A 20 15.24 4.06 -2.93
CA VAL A 20 16.69 3.80 -2.99
C VAL A 20 17.51 5.09 -2.90
N GLU A 21 16.99 6.17 -3.50
CA GLU A 21 17.64 7.50 -3.49
C GLU A 21 17.42 8.26 -2.16
N LYS A 22 16.58 7.74 -1.26
CA LYS A 22 16.19 8.37 0.02
C LYS A 22 15.66 9.79 -0.17
N CYS A 23 14.97 10.03 -1.27
CA CYS A 23 14.43 11.35 -1.63
C CYS A 23 12.95 11.51 -1.21
N GLY A 24 12.37 10.48 -0.60
CA GLY A 24 10.98 10.42 -0.17
C GLY A 24 10.01 10.09 -1.30
N LYS A 25 10.50 9.58 -2.44
CA LYS A 25 9.70 9.27 -3.62
C LYS A 25 9.99 7.86 -4.15
N VAL A 26 8.96 7.21 -4.67
CA VAL A 26 9.01 5.85 -5.22
C VAL A 26 8.25 5.84 -6.56
N SER A 27 8.65 5.01 -7.52
CA SER A 27 7.94 4.97 -8.80
C SER A 27 6.51 4.45 -8.64
N LYS A 28 5.59 4.88 -9.52
CA LYS A 28 4.21 4.36 -9.56
C LYS A 28 4.20 2.84 -9.74
N SER A 29 5.05 2.30 -10.62
CA SER A 29 5.19 0.87 -10.85
C SER A 29 5.60 0.08 -9.60
N GLN A 30 6.54 0.60 -8.79
CA GLN A 30 6.94 0.00 -7.52
C GLN A 30 5.80 0.03 -6.50
N LEU A 31 5.07 1.15 -6.38
CA LEU A 31 3.92 1.26 -5.48
C LEU A 31 2.74 0.38 -5.92
N LYS A 32 2.53 0.20 -7.21
CA LYS A 32 1.53 -0.73 -7.75
C LYS A 32 1.83 -2.16 -7.29
N VAL A 33 3.08 -2.60 -7.45
CA VAL A 33 3.51 -3.94 -7.00
C VAL A 33 3.37 -4.08 -5.48
N LEU A 34 3.79 -3.09 -4.70
CA LEU A 34 3.60 -3.10 -3.25
C LEU A 34 2.12 -3.20 -2.87
N SER A 35 1.26 -2.40 -3.48
CA SER A 35 -0.18 -2.37 -3.22
C SER A 35 -0.83 -3.71 -3.56
N HIS A 36 -0.51 -4.28 -4.73
CA HIS A 36 -0.97 -5.60 -5.14
C HIS A 36 -0.57 -6.70 -4.12
N ASN A 37 0.69 -6.69 -3.67
CA ASN A 37 1.16 -7.65 -2.66
C ASN A 37 0.42 -7.52 -1.34
N LEU A 38 0.11 -6.28 -0.91
CA LEU A 38 -0.65 -6.04 0.30
C LEU A 38 -2.08 -6.57 0.20
N TYR A 39 -2.77 -6.35 -0.93
CA TYR A 39 -4.09 -6.94 -1.15
C TYR A 39 -4.06 -8.47 -1.04
N THR A 40 -3.08 -9.10 -1.67
CA THR A 40 -2.94 -10.56 -1.68
C THR A 40 -2.65 -11.12 -0.29
N VAL A 41 -1.66 -10.57 0.42
CA VAL A 41 -1.24 -11.07 1.75
C VAL A 41 -2.28 -10.80 2.83
N LEU A 42 -2.99 -9.67 2.74
CA LEU A 42 -4.05 -9.31 3.68
C LEU A 42 -5.42 -9.89 3.29
N ASN A 43 -5.50 -10.63 2.18
CA ASN A 43 -6.71 -11.22 1.62
C ASN A 43 -7.84 -10.18 1.44
N ILE A 44 -7.48 -8.97 1.02
CA ILE A 44 -8.41 -7.88 0.77
C ILE A 44 -8.87 -7.97 -0.70
N PRO A 45 -10.19 -8.11 -0.97
CA PRO A 45 -10.70 -8.05 -2.33
C PRO A 45 -10.37 -6.72 -2.99
N HIS A 46 -9.81 -6.76 -4.19
CA HIS A 46 -9.50 -5.57 -4.97
C HIS A 46 -9.83 -5.78 -6.45
N ASP A 47 -10.14 -4.69 -7.13
CA ASP A 47 -10.31 -4.66 -8.57
C ASP A 47 -8.94 -4.39 -9.23
N PRO A 48 -8.38 -5.34 -10.01
CA PRO A 48 -7.12 -5.14 -10.71
C PRO A 48 -7.16 -3.97 -11.70
N VAL A 49 -8.32 -3.68 -12.29
CA VAL A 49 -8.47 -2.57 -13.25
C VAL A 49 -8.38 -1.23 -12.51
N ALA A 50 -9.11 -1.07 -11.41
CA ALA A 50 -9.04 0.14 -10.59
C ALA A 50 -7.63 0.38 -10.01
N LEU A 51 -6.89 -0.70 -9.69
CA LEU A 51 -5.49 -0.61 -9.29
C LEU A 51 -4.61 -0.08 -10.43
N GLU A 52 -4.79 -0.63 -11.63
CA GLU A 52 -4.03 -0.21 -12.82
C GLU A 52 -4.32 1.26 -13.17
N GLU A 53 -5.59 1.67 -13.19
CA GLU A 53 -6.00 3.06 -13.45
C GLU A 53 -5.42 4.02 -12.40
N HIS A 54 -5.35 3.63 -11.12
CA HIS A 54 -4.80 4.48 -10.07
C HIS A 54 -3.30 4.73 -10.20
N PHE A 55 -2.57 3.74 -10.70
CA PHE A 55 -1.12 3.80 -10.90
C PHE A 55 -0.73 3.96 -12.36
N GLN A 56 -1.68 4.40 -13.21
CA GLN A 56 -1.40 4.62 -14.62
C GLN A 56 -0.25 5.62 -14.76
N ASP A 57 0.68 5.29 -15.65
CA ASP A 57 1.83 6.13 -16.01
C ASP A 57 1.36 7.32 -16.85
N ASP A 58 0.57 8.19 -16.25
CA ASP A 58 0.48 9.58 -16.67
C ASP A 58 1.78 10.24 -16.17
N ASP A 59 2.54 10.89 -17.06
CA ASP A 59 3.92 11.43 -16.96
C ASP A 59 4.33 12.25 -15.69
N ASP A 60 3.55 12.23 -14.61
CA ASP A 60 3.76 12.95 -13.33
C ASP A 60 4.96 12.47 -12.50
N GLY A 61 5.68 11.45 -12.95
CA GLY A 61 6.91 10.99 -12.30
C GLY A 61 6.67 10.29 -10.95
N PRO A 62 7.70 10.21 -10.08
CA PRO A 62 7.67 9.39 -8.88
C PRO A 62 6.75 9.97 -7.80
N VAL A 63 6.03 9.08 -7.11
CA VAL A 63 5.04 9.42 -6.09
C VAL A 63 5.71 9.60 -4.74
N SER A 64 5.38 10.68 -4.05
CA SER A 64 5.88 10.95 -2.70
C SER A 64 5.13 10.14 -1.64
N ASN A 65 5.75 10.00 -0.47
CA ASN A 65 5.09 9.46 0.72
C ASN A 65 3.71 10.07 1.01
N GLN A 66 3.60 11.39 0.85
CA GLN A 66 2.34 12.11 1.08
C GLN A 66 1.28 11.78 0.02
N GLY A 67 1.69 11.41 -1.20
CA GLY A 67 0.79 10.97 -2.26
C GLY A 67 0.29 9.54 -2.07
N TYR A 68 1.13 8.64 -1.52
CA TYR A 68 0.75 7.24 -1.31
C TYR A 68 -0.12 7.03 -0.06
N MET A 69 0.09 7.81 1.00
CA MET A 69 -0.64 7.64 2.28
C MET A 69 -2.17 7.72 2.15
N PRO A 70 -2.77 8.67 1.41
CA PRO A 70 -4.22 8.70 1.20
C PRO A 70 -4.77 7.44 0.54
N TYR A 71 -4.06 6.93 -0.48
CA TYR A 71 -4.41 5.67 -1.13
C TYR A 71 -4.33 4.51 -0.14
N LEU A 72 -3.19 4.38 0.55
CA LEU A 72 -2.94 3.31 1.52
C LEU A 72 -4.01 3.24 2.60
N ASN A 73 -4.40 4.39 3.17
CA ASN A 73 -5.44 4.45 4.19
C ASN A 73 -6.78 3.96 3.64
N LYS A 74 -7.25 4.60 2.55
CA LYS A 74 -8.60 4.37 2.00
C LYS A 74 -8.81 2.95 1.50
N TYR A 75 -7.80 2.39 0.82
CA TYR A 75 -7.98 1.16 0.05
C TYR A 75 -7.40 -0.09 0.72
N ILE A 76 -6.50 0.06 1.69
CA ILE A 76 -5.87 -1.06 2.38
C ILE A 76 -6.17 -1.00 3.88
N LEU A 77 -5.69 0.03 4.59
CA LEU A 77 -5.78 0.05 6.06
C LEU A 77 -7.22 0.11 6.59
N ASP A 78 -8.13 0.76 5.89
CA ASP A 78 -9.56 0.77 6.23
C ASP A 78 -10.28 -0.54 5.93
N LYS A 79 -9.68 -1.42 5.12
CA LYS A 79 -10.25 -2.70 4.71
C LYS A 79 -9.69 -3.88 5.52
N VAL A 80 -8.62 -3.68 6.28
CA VAL A 80 -8.09 -4.68 7.20
C VAL A 80 -9.01 -4.77 8.42
N GLU A 81 -9.84 -5.80 8.45
CA GLU A 81 -10.50 -6.20 9.69
C GLU A 81 -9.51 -6.99 10.56
N PRO A 82 -9.55 -6.85 11.89
CA PRO A 82 -8.86 -7.79 12.78
C PRO A 82 -9.35 -9.19 12.45
N LEU A 83 -8.43 -10.12 12.13
CA LEU A 83 -8.75 -11.53 11.96
C LEU A 83 -9.63 -11.96 13.13
N LYS A 84 -10.90 -12.28 12.87
CA LYS A 84 -11.76 -12.89 13.88
C LYS A 84 -11.07 -14.20 14.26
N ALA A 85 -10.72 -14.35 15.54
CA ALA A 85 -10.22 -15.60 16.04
C ALA A 85 -11.17 -16.72 15.61
N PRO A 86 -10.67 -17.86 15.12
CA PRO A 86 -11.54 -18.98 14.76
C PRO A 86 -12.40 -19.34 15.98
N PRO A 87 -13.70 -19.61 15.81
CA PRO A 87 -14.54 -20.05 16.92
C PRO A 87 -13.93 -21.32 17.52
N LEU A 88 -13.83 -21.33 18.86
CA LEU A 88 -13.41 -22.50 19.65
C LEU A 88 -14.37 -23.67 19.49
#